data_AF-A0A967G2W0-F1
#
_entry.id   AF-A0A967G2W0-F1
#
_cell.length_a   1.000
_cell.length_b   1.000
_cell.length_c   1.000
_cell.angle_alpha   90.00
_cell.angle_beta   90.00
_cell.angle_gamma   90.00
#
_symmetry.space_group_name_H-M   'P 1'
#
loop_
_entity.id
_entity.type
_entity.pdbx_description
1 polymer ?
#
loop_
_entity_poly.entity_id
_entity_poly.type
_entity_poly.pdbx_seq_one_letter_code
_entity_poly.pdbx_strand_id
1 'polypeptide(L)'
;MARDRLNAAGFNDYDGDGMLEYSPSHATPTPPDPPADMEELPELQFYIRSDDPDRKHAGEQLRDEMTALGIPVEAFIETKAVCYDRVYLRREYHIYTDAWTFDSRNPSDYYEIFYSKYDGLWGNYIGYYSHEFDYWFEKFVYATTMEEALE
;
A
#
# COMPACT_ATOMS: atom_id res chain seq x y z
N MET A 1 17.87 -6.34 4.73
CA MET A 1 16.54 -6.64 5.33
C MET A 1 15.40 -6.50 4.32
N ALA A 2 15.15 -5.33 3.71
CA ALA A 2 14.07 -5.19 2.71
C ALA A 2 14.34 -6.03 1.45
N ARG A 3 15.53 -5.88 0.84
CA ARG A 3 15.99 -6.71 -0.28
C ARG A 3 15.86 -8.20 0.01
N ASP A 4 16.39 -8.67 1.13
CA ASP A 4 16.34 -10.09 1.49
C ASP A 4 14.91 -10.65 1.58
N ARG A 5 13.95 -9.83 2.04
CA ARG A 5 12.53 -10.20 2.10
C ARG A 5 11.90 -10.25 0.71
N LEU A 6 12.24 -9.30 -0.17
CA LEU A 6 11.80 -9.28 -1.56
C LEU A 6 12.33 -10.52 -2.30
N ASN A 7 13.63 -10.79 -2.20
CA ASN A 7 14.25 -11.97 -2.80
C ASN A 7 13.62 -13.28 -2.28
N ALA A 8 13.38 -13.39 -0.98
CA ALA A 8 12.72 -14.56 -0.39
C ALA A 8 11.26 -14.73 -0.83
N ALA A 9 10.59 -13.64 -1.18
CA ALA A 9 9.24 -13.62 -1.72
C ALA A 9 9.17 -13.81 -3.25
N GLY A 10 10.31 -14.08 -3.90
CA GLY A 10 10.36 -14.33 -5.35
C GLY A 10 10.61 -13.08 -6.21
N PHE A 11 10.93 -11.93 -5.60
CA PHE A 11 11.28 -10.71 -6.33
C PHE A 11 12.78 -10.56 -6.48
N ASN A 12 13.31 -10.66 -7.70
CA ASN A 12 14.73 -10.47 -7.99
C ASN A 12 14.90 -9.81 -9.37
N ASP A 13 16.09 -9.27 -9.62
CA ASP A 13 16.56 -8.85 -10.94
C ASP A 13 17.02 -10.10 -11.70
N TYR A 14 16.09 -10.72 -12.43
CA TYR A 14 16.25 -12.01 -13.09
C TYR A 14 16.94 -11.90 -14.44
N ASP A 15 16.82 -10.77 -15.14
CA ASP A 15 17.38 -10.55 -16.47
C ASP A 15 18.59 -9.60 -16.48
N GLY A 16 18.88 -8.93 -15.36
CA GLY A 16 20.05 -8.08 -15.14
C GLY A 16 19.87 -6.63 -15.57
N ASP A 17 18.63 -6.14 -15.75
CA ASP A 17 18.34 -4.76 -16.14
C ASP A 17 18.34 -3.76 -14.96
N GLY A 18 18.41 -4.28 -13.73
CA GLY A 18 18.43 -3.51 -12.48
C GLY A 18 17.07 -3.25 -11.86
N MET A 19 15.98 -3.72 -12.48
CA MET A 19 14.64 -3.76 -11.91
C MET A 19 14.41 -5.06 -11.16
N LEU A 20 13.27 -5.15 -10.48
CA LEU A 20 12.81 -6.37 -9.85
C LEU A 20 11.67 -6.93 -10.67
N GLU A 21 11.67 -8.25 -10.79
CA GLU A 21 10.62 -9.05 -11.41
C GLU A 21 10.17 -10.13 -10.44
N TYR A 22 8.97 -10.66 -10.65
CA TYR A 22 8.42 -11.73 -9.82
C TYR A 22 8.55 -13.07 -10.53
N SER A 23 8.97 -14.12 -9.81
CA SER A 23 8.86 -15.50 -10.27
C SER A 23 8.17 -16.35 -9.20
N PRO A 24 7.05 -17.04 -9.52
CA PRO A 24 6.33 -17.88 -8.56
C PRO A 24 7.10 -19.16 -8.19
N SER A 25 8.06 -19.60 -9.01
CA SER A 25 8.96 -20.70 -8.64
C SER A 25 10.07 -20.28 -7.67
N HIS A 26 10.27 -18.97 -7.47
CA HIS A 26 11.35 -18.40 -6.66
C HIS A 26 12.72 -18.96 -7.10
N ALA A 27 12.91 -19.17 -8.40
CA ALA A 27 14.16 -19.66 -8.95
C ALA A 27 15.32 -18.72 -8.60
N THR A 28 16.55 -19.24 -8.61
CA THR A 28 17.74 -18.41 -8.46
C THR A 28 17.92 -17.55 -9.71
N PRO A 29 18.20 -16.24 -9.59
CA PRO A 29 18.51 -15.39 -10.74
C PRO A 29 19.73 -15.90 -11.51
N THR A 30 19.58 -16.04 -12.83
CA THR A 30 20.64 -16.47 -13.75
C THR A 30 20.76 -15.55 -14.98
N PRO A 31 21.02 -14.24 -14.83
CA PRO A 31 21.18 -13.36 -15.99
C PRO A 31 22.29 -13.85 -16.95
N PRO A 32 22.11 -13.78 -18.28
CA PRO A 32 20.97 -13.19 -19.00
C PRO A 32 19.86 -14.21 -19.34
N ASP A 33 19.87 -15.40 -18.73
CA ASP A 33 18.92 -16.49 -18.98
C ASP A 33 17.89 -16.57 -17.83
N PRO A 34 16.88 -15.68 -17.80
CA PRO A 34 15.90 -15.67 -16.71
C PRO A 34 15.00 -16.92 -16.70
N PRO A 35 14.35 -17.20 -15.56
CA PRO A 35 13.31 -18.22 -15.47
C PRO A 35 12.17 -17.95 -16.46
N ALA A 36 11.66 -19.02 -17.09
CA ALA A 36 10.56 -18.90 -18.06
C ALA A 36 9.22 -18.45 -17.44
N ASP A 37 9.10 -18.51 -16.12
CA ASP A 37 7.93 -18.10 -15.34
C ASP A 37 8.10 -16.72 -14.68
N MET A 38 9.15 -15.96 -15.01
CA MET A 38 9.30 -14.59 -14.51
C MET A 38 8.26 -13.66 -15.15
N GLU A 39 7.86 -12.65 -14.40
CA GLU A 39 6.96 -11.58 -14.82
C GLU A 39 7.51 -10.22 -14.40
N GLU A 40 7.62 -9.30 -15.37
CA GLU A 40 7.96 -7.90 -15.13
C GLU A 40 6.98 -7.26 -14.15
N LEU A 41 7.51 -6.47 -13.20
CA LEU A 41 6.64 -5.70 -12.33
C LEU A 41 6.01 -4.54 -13.11
N PRO A 42 4.68 -4.34 -13.02
CA PRO A 42 4.06 -3.16 -13.57
C PRO A 42 4.55 -1.92 -12.81
N GLU A 43 4.69 -0.81 -13.52
CA GLU A 43 5.06 0.46 -12.91
C GLU A 43 4.01 0.92 -11.90
N LEU A 44 4.44 1.14 -10.66
CA LEU A 44 3.56 1.52 -9.57
C LEU A 44 3.23 3.03 -9.64
N GLN A 45 1.94 3.37 -9.75
CA GLN A 45 1.47 4.75 -9.76
C GLN A 45 1.42 5.29 -8.33
N PHE A 46 2.36 6.17 -7.99
CA PHE A 46 2.50 6.73 -6.64
C PHE A 46 2.14 8.20 -6.60
N TYR A 47 1.00 8.54 -6.01
CA TYR A 47 0.58 9.93 -5.81
C TYR A 47 1.14 10.50 -4.51
N ILE A 48 1.78 11.67 -4.60
CA ILE A 48 2.41 12.37 -3.49
C ILE A 48 1.81 13.77 -3.37
N ARG A 49 1.38 14.15 -2.16
CA ARG A 49 0.75 15.47 -1.91
C ARG A 49 1.79 16.59 -1.99
N SER A 50 1.64 17.50 -2.96
CA SER A 50 2.63 18.54 -3.25
C SER A 50 2.61 19.77 -2.33
N ASP A 51 1.46 20.07 -1.72
CA ASP A 51 1.17 21.23 -0.87
C ASP A 51 1.33 20.95 0.64
N ASP A 52 1.61 19.71 1.02
CA ASP A 52 1.93 19.29 2.39
C ASP A 52 3.40 18.87 2.43
N PRO A 53 4.29 19.65 3.08
CA PRO A 53 5.73 19.45 2.99
C PRO A 53 6.18 18.13 3.62
N ASP A 54 5.52 17.67 4.69
CA ASP A 54 5.89 16.44 5.39
C ASP A 54 5.48 15.22 4.56
N ARG A 55 4.26 15.24 3.99
CA ARG A 55 3.81 14.17 3.09
C ARG A 55 4.63 14.12 1.81
N LYS A 56 4.98 15.29 1.26
CA LYS A 56 5.86 15.36 0.09
C LYS A 56 7.21 14.72 0.40
N HIS A 57 7.84 15.11 1.50
CA HIS A 57 9.14 14.59 1.88
C HIS A 57 9.11 13.07 2.11
N ALA A 58 8.12 12.57 2.85
CA ALA A 58 7.95 11.13 3.07
C ALA A 58 7.72 10.36 1.76
N GLY A 59 6.91 10.91 0.85
CA GLY A 59 6.67 10.30 -0.45
C GLY A 59 7.91 10.25 -1.34
N GLU A 60 8.67 11.33 -1.39
CA GLU A 60 9.93 11.39 -2.14
C GLU A 60 10.95 10.41 -1.58
N GLN A 61 11.08 10.31 -0.25
CA GLN A 61 11.96 9.34 0.40
C GLN A 61 11.55 7.90 0.06
N LEU A 62 10.27 7.56 0.18
CA LEU A 62 9.78 6.21 -0.15
C LEU A 62 10.01 5.88 -1.63
N ARG A 63 9.72 6.81 -2.54
CA ARG A 63 10.02 6.65 -3.97
C ARG A 63 11.50 6.34 -4.19
N ASP A 64 12.40 7.13 -3.59
CA ASP A 64 13.84 6.96 -3.79
C ASP A 64 14.33 5.60 -3.26
N GLU A 65 13.81 5.15 -2.11
CA GLU A 65 14.10 3.82 -1.57
C GLU A 65 13.55 2.70 -2.46
N MET A 66 12.34 2.85 -3.01
CA MET A 66 11.74 1.89 -3.95
C MET A 66 12.54 1.80 -5.25
N THR A 67 12.91 2.93 -5.85
CA THR A 67 13.75 2.98 -7.05
C THR A 67 15.13 2.37 -6.79
N ALA A 68 15.76 2.67 -5.64
CA ALA A 68 17.03 2.05 -5.26
C ALA A 68 16.92 0.53 -5.02
N LEU A 69 15.72 0.04 -4.73
CA LEU A 69 15.39 -1.37 -4.66
C LEU A 69 15.06 -1.98 -6.03
N GLY A 70 15.04 -1.23 -7.13
CA GLY A 70 14.63 -1.73 -8.45
C GLY A 70 13.12 -1.92 -8.59
N ILE A 71 12.31 -1.35 -7.70
CA ILE A 71 10.86 -1.39 -7.84
C ILE A 71 10.45 -0.31 -8.85
N PRO A 72 9.79 -0.65 -9.97
CA PRO A 72 9.35 0.34 -10.94
C PRO A 72 8.23 1.19 -10.36
N VAL A 73 8.45 2.51 -10.28
CA VAL A 73 7.53 3.45 -9.65
C VAL A 73 7.50 4.78 -10.41
N GLU A 74 6.29 5.20 -10.80
CA GLU A 74 6.03 6.52 -11.37
C GLU A 74 5.41 7.41 -10.28
N ALA A 75 6.14 8.46 -9.89
CA ALA A 75 5.72 9.36 -8.83
C ALA A 75 5.06 10.64 -9.37
N PHE A 76 3.80 10.86 -8.99
CA PHE A 76 3.01 12.04 -9.32
C PHE A 76 2.94 12.98 -8.12
N ILE A 77 3.78 14.03 -8.11
CA ILE A 77 3.80 15.03 -7.05
C ILE A 77 2.77 16.11 -7.39
N GLU A 78 1.59 16.01 -6.77
CA GLU A 78 0.38 16.69 -7.24
C GLU A 78 -0.42 17.39 -6.14
N THR A 79 -1.26 18.33 -6.58
CA THR A 79 -2.13 19.12 -5.67
C THR A 79 -3.24 18.28 -5.05
N LYS A 80 -3.92 18.82 -4.03
CA LYS A 80 -5.01 18.11 -3.32
C LYS A 80 -6.13 17.71 -4.24
N ALA A 81 -6.49 18.60 -5.15
CA ALA A 81 -7.59 18.39 -6.08
C ALA A 81 -7.28 17.22 -7.03
N VAL A 82 -6.05 17.15 -7.54
CA VAL A 82 -5.61 16.07 -8.45
C VAL A 82 -5.52 14.75 -7.70
N CYS A 83 -4.87 14.72 -6.53
CA CYS A 83 -4.83 13.52 -5.70
C CYS A 83 -6.24 13.05 -5.34
N TYR A 84 -7.16 13.97 -5.00
CA TYR A 84 -8.53 13.62 -4.66
C TYR A 84 -9.27 12.94 -5.82
N ASP A 85 -9.17 13.51 -7.02
CA ASP A 85 -9.78 12.93 -8.23
C ASP A 85 -9.19 11.55 -8.57
N ARG A 86 -7.86 11.43 -8.61
CA ARG A 86 -7.18 10.20 -9.01
C ARG A 86 -7.31 9.08 -7.98
N VAL A 87 -7.13 9.39 -6.69
CA VAL A 87 -7.11 8.40 -5.61
C VAL A 87 -8.52 8.03 -5.18
N TYR A 88 -9.36 9.01 -4.80
CA TYR A 88 -10.63 8.72 -4.15
C TYR A 88 -11.77 8.51 -5.15
N LEU A 89 -11.83 9.30 -6.23
CA LEU A 89 -12.93 9.21 -7.19
C LEU A 89 -12.70 8.13 -8.24
N ARG A 90 -11.49 8.11 -8.83
CA ARG A 90 -11.17 7.22 -9.95
C ARG A 90 -10.50 5.92 -9.55
N ARG A 91 -9.82 5.90 -8.40
CA ARG A 91 -9.01 4.75 -7.93
C ARG A 91 -7.90 4.36 -8.93
N GLU A 92 -7.33 5.36 -9.58
CA GLU A 92 -6.22 5.22 -10.53
C GLU A 92 -4.91 5.49 -9.79
N TYR A 93 -4.55 4.58 -8.86
CA TYR A 93 -3.33 4.67 -8.07
C TYR A 93 -2.94 3.29 -7.52
N HIS A 94 -1.67 3.14 -7.18
CA HIS A 94 -1.16 1.99 -6.41
C HIS A 94 -0.74 2.41 -5.00
N ILE A 95 -0.14 3.61 -4.86
CA ILE A 95 0.33 4.16 -3.58
C ILE A 95 -0.08 5.63 -3.48
N TYR A 96 -0.41 6.10 -2.27
CA TYR A 96 -0.74 7.50 -2.02
C TYR A 96 -0.27 7.96 -0.63
N THR A 97 0.35 9.14 -0.55
CA THR A 97 0.71 9.77 0.74
C THR A 97 -0.50 10.44 1.39
N ASP A 98 -1.23 9.70 2.23
CA ASP A 98 -2.34 10.26 3.00
C ASP A 98 -1.96 10.60 4.45
N ALA A 99 -2.88 11.22 5.18
CA ALA A 99 -2.82 11.32 6.62
C ALA A 99 -4.21 11.24 7.25
N TRP A 100 -4.26 10.50 8.36
CA TRP A 100 -5.45 10.37 9.20
C TRP A 100 -5.28 11.18 10.48
N THR A 101 -6.35 11.81 10.92
CA THR A 101 -6.41 12.39 12.26
C THR A 101 -7.13 11.40 13.16
N PHE A 102 -6.42 10.84 14.13
CA PHE A 102 -7.00 9.95 15.12
C PHE A 102 -7.31 10.76 16.39
N ASP A 103 -8.54 10.66 16.90
CA ASP A 103 -8.82 11.05 18.28
C ASP A 103 -8.36 9.91 19.19
N SER A 104 -7.39 10.19 20.07
CA SER A 104 -6.84 9.19 20.99
C SER A 104 -7.86 8.55 21.94
N ARG A 105 -9.09 9.09 21.97
CA ARG A 105 -10.20 8.60 22.77
C ARG A 105 -11.20 7.77 21.97
N ASN A 106 -11.07 7.73 20.64
CA ASN A 106 -12.01 7.05 19.76
C ASN A 106 -11.33 5.92 18.95
N PRO A 107 -11.22 4.70 19.51
CA PRO A 107 -10.75 3.55 18.75
C PRO A 107 -11.65 3.21 17.54
N SER A 108 -12.85 3.79 17.43
CA SER A 108 -13.69 3.60 16.25
C SER A 108 -13.14 4.29 15.00
N ASP A 109 -12.09 5.11 15.07
CA ASP A 109 -11.53 5.77 13.88
C ASP A 109 -10.95 4.73 12.88
N TYR A 110 -10.54 3.56 13.36
CA TYR A 110 -10.13 2.44 12.51
C TYR A 110 -11.29 1.83 11.71
N TYR A 111 -12.53 2.03 12.16
CA TYR A 111 -13.75 1.57 11.48
C TYR A 111 -13.84 2.14 10.07
N GLU A 112 -13.59 3.44 9.95
CA GLU A 112 -13.78 4.16 8.70
C GLU A 112 -12.71 3.81 7.67
N ILE A 113 -11.57 3.28 8.12
CA ILE A 113 -10.39 2.98 7.30
C ILE A 113 -10.35 1.51 6.85
N PHE A 114 -10.70 0.57 7.73
CA PHE A 114 -10.46 -0.85 7.49
C PHE A 114 -11.71 -1.72 7.46
N TYR A 115 -12.87 -1.22 7.85
CA TYR A 115 -14.09 -2.02 7.80
C TYR A 115 -14.50 -2.26 6.34
N SER A 116 -14.67 -3.53 5.95
CA SER A 116 -14.88 -3.90 4.55
C SER A 116 -16.20 -3.39 3.97
N LYS A 117 -17.21 -3.11 4.81
CA LYS A 117 -18.49 -2.52 4.37
C LYS A 117 -18.32 -1.14 3.75
N TYR A 118 -17.24 -0.44 4.09
CA TYR A 118 -16.88 0.83 3.47
C TYR A 118 -15.92 0.67 2.32
N ASP A 119 -15.80 -0.54 1.73
CA ASP A 119 -15.03 -0.71 0.52
C ASP A 119 -15.42 0.35 -0.51
N GLY A 120 -14.40 1.10 -0.86
CA GLY A 120 -14.46 2.21 -1.78
C GLY A 120 -15.19 3.47 -1.35
N LEU A 121 -15.52 3.59 -0.08
CA LEU A 121 -16.13 4.77 0.53
C LEU A 121 -15.25 5.28 1.68
N TRP A 122 -15.36 6.59 1.95
CA TRP A 122 -14.74 7.23 3.11
C TRP A 122 -13.24 6.94 3.24
N GLY A 123 -12.84 6.14 4.24
CA GLY A 123 -11.46 5.84 4.54
C GLY A 123 -10.93 4.51 4.02
N ASN A 124 -11.78 3.54 3.66
CA ASN A 124 -11.33 2.29 3.05
C ASN A 124 -11.17 2.43 1.53
N TYR A 125 -10.53 3.52 1.11
CA TYR A 125 -10.19 3.71 -0.30
C TYR A 125 -9.12 2.70 -0.76
N ILE A 126 -8.34 2.15 0.17
CA ILE A 126 -7.33 1.10 -0.04
C ILE A 126 -7.90 -0.30 -0.35
N GLY A 127 -9.20 -0.53 -0.19
CA GLY A 127 -9.84 -1.81 -0.50
C GLY A 127 -9.42 -2.96 0.41
N TYR A 128 -9.16 -2.67 1.69
CA TYR A 128 -8.81 -3.69 2.67
C TYR A 128 -10.03 -4.55 3.02
N TYR A 129 -9.83 -5.87 3.03
CA TYR A 129 -10.85 -6.86 3.39
C TYR A 129 -10.26 -7.91 4.31
N SER A 130 -10.87 -8.13 5.48
CA SER A 130 -10.51 -9.20 6.40
C SER A 130 -11.70 -9.61 7.24
N HIS A 131 -12.15 -10.86 7.06
CA HIS A 131 -13.25 -11.42 7.83
C HIS A 131 -12.98 -11.40 9.35
N GLU A 132 -11.73 -11.67 9.75
CA GLU A 132 -11.33 -11.62 11.16
C GLU A 132 -11.41 -10.20 11.71
N PHE A 133 -10.91 -9.22 10.94
CA PHE A 133 -11.01 -7.82 11.33
C PHE A 133 -12.47 -7.39 11.45
N ASP A 134 -13.28 -7.62 10.42
CA ASP A 134 -14.69 -7.24 10.39
C ASP A 134 -15.46 -7.87 11.57
N TYR A 135 -15.23 -9.15 11.85
CA TYR A 135 -15.88 -9.86 12.96
C TYR A 135 -15.58 -9.24 14.32
N TRP A 136 -14.30 -9.05 14.64
CA TRP A 136 -13.90 -8.50 15.95
C TRP A 136 -14.25 -7.02 16.07
N PHE A 137 -14.16 -6.29 14.97
CA PHE A 137 -14.46 -4.87 14.96
C PHE A 137 -15.96 -4.59 15.11
N GLU A 138 -16.84 -5.40 14.48
CA GLU A 138 -18.29 -5.29 14.70
C GLU A 138 -18.65 -5.53 16.17
N LYS A 139 -18.08 -6.56 16.81
CA LYS A 139 -18.28 -6.78 18.24
C LYS A 139 -17.87 -5.56 19.07
N PHE A 140 -16.71 -5.00 18.78
CA PHE A 140 -16.21 -3.81 19.46
C PHE A 140 -17.14 -2.60 19.29
N VAL A 141 -17.59 -2.30 18.06
CA VAL A 141 -18.42 -1.13 17.75
C VAL A 141 -19.84 -1.25 18.31
N TYR A 142 -20.42 -2.45 18.27
CA TYR A 142 -21.79 -2.68 18.74
C TYR A 142 -21.86 -3.10 20.21
N ALA A 143 -20.72 -3.25 20.89
CA ALA A 143 -20.68 -3.48 22.33
C ALA A 143 -21.43 -2.36 23.08
N THR A 144 -22.28 -2.76 24.01
CA THR A 144 -23.04 -1.86 24.86
C THR A 144 -22.41 -1.68 26.23
N THR A 145 -21.36 -2.46 26.53
CA THR A 145 -20.58 -2.41 27.75
C THR A 145 -19.07 -2.49 27.47
N MET A 146 -18.26 -2.02 28.41
CA MET A 146 -16.80 -2.15 28.32
C MET A 146 -16.34 -3.61 28.38
N GLU A 147 -17.08 -4.47 29.08
CA GLU A 147 -16.76 -5.90 29.18
C GLU A 147 -16.94 -6.59 27.82
N GLU A 148 -18.07 -6.34 27.14
CA GLU A 148 -18.33 -6.82 25.77
C GLU A 148 -17.29 -6.32 24.77
N ALA A 149 -16.80 -5.09 24.94
CA ALA A 149 -15.80 -4.50 24.04
C ALA A 149 -14.39 -5.10 24.21
N LEU A 150 -14.11 -5.78 25.32
CA LEU A 150 -12.80 -6.35 25.67
C LEU A 150 -12.72 -7.88 25.47
N GLU A 151 -13.82 -8.52 25.07
CA GLU A 151 -13.96 -9.96 24.86
C GLU A 151 -13.59 -10.41 23.44
#